data_AF-A0A950LCV5-F1
#
_entry.id   AF-A0A950LCV5-F1
#
_cell.length_a   1.000
_cell.length_b   1.000
_cell.length_c   1.000
_cell.angle_alpha   90.00
_cell.angle_beta   90.00
_cell.angle_gamma   90.00
#
_symmetry.space_group_name_H-M   'P 1'
#
loop_
_entity.id
_entity.type
_entity.pdbx_description
1 polymer ?
#
loop_
_entity_poly.entity_id
_entity_poly.type
_entity_poly.pdbx_seq_one_letter_code
_entity_poly.pdbx_strand_id
1 'polypeptide(L)'
;RSARFGFLRFQDLQDVYQTSVRLHDFSTYGTEGGGLPPTLRNWMHATRFPPLHFASLVKGRLFARYWDNERFFERALMDRGHYFWGTAATSDVVTKEAQIRAFRISPVVDHYFKASLALLHDRGIAAVFVMAPINSETGSAIDPAVRAEFASYLRAYAARYPNLRFIGEDLPAWPDRFFGDRLLHMNPAGAELFSRRLAACLDQSRAEQICDLNPQPEIRVGYQTE
;
A
#
# COMPACT_ATOMS: atom_id res chain seq x y z
N ARG A 1 8.39 -3.65 -1.08
CA ARG A 1 9.29 -4.52 -0.27
C ARG A 1 8.78 -4.48 1.17
N SER A 2 8.01 -5.46 1.63
CA SER A 2 7.38 -5.34 2.97
C SER A 2 6.93 -6.64 3.62
N ALA A 3 7.05 -7.82 3.00
CA ALA A 3 6.56 -9.06 3.63
C ALA A 3 7.45 -9.61 4.77
N ARG A 4 8.69 -9.12 4.96
CA ARG A 4 9.73 -9.91 5.65
C ARG A 4 10.08 -9.52 7.08
N PHE A 5 9.52 -8.43 7.62
CA PHE A 5 9.89 -7.97 8.96
C PHE A 5 8.84 -8.37 9.98
N GLY A 6 9.19 -9.30 10.87
CA GLY A 6 8.50 -9.55 12.14
C GLY A 6 7.14 -10.27 12.11
N PHE A 7 6.43 -10.29 10.98
CA PHE A 7 5.06 -10.82 10.90
C PHE A 7 4.94 -12.22 10.27
N LEU A 8 5.87 -12.61 9.39
CA LEU A 8 5.84 -13.93 8.74
C LEU A 8 6.79 -14.92 9.43
N ARG A 9 6.29 -16.13 9.68
CA ARG A 9 7.08 -17.27 10.16
C ARG A 9 7.85 -17.92 9.01
N PHE A 10 8.78 -18.81 9.34
CA PHE A 10 9.50 -19.60 8.32
C PHE A 10 8.57 -20.32 7.34
N GLN A 11 7.50 -20.91 7.85
CA GLN A 11 6.53 -21.65 7.04
C GLN A 11 5.83 -20.72 6.05
N ASP A 12 5.44 -19.53 6.49
CA ASP A 12 4.80 -18.53 5.62
C ASP A 12 5.78 -18.06 4.52
N LEU A 13 7.07 -17.88 4.86
CA LEU A 13 8.11 -17.54 3.88
C LEU A 13 8.42 -18.68 2.89
N GLN A 14 8.32 -19.93 3.33
CA GLN A 14 8.46 -21.11 2.46
C GLN A 14 7.26 -21.28 1.54
N ASP A 15 6.04 -21.04 2.03
CA ASP A 15 4.83 -21.07 1.22
C ASP A 15 4.90 -20.02 0.09
N VAL A 16 5.30 -18.79 0.42
CA VAL A 16 5.53 -17.74 -0.60
C VAL A 16 6.57 -18.18 -1.62
N TYR A 17 7.63 -18.87 -1.20
CA TYR A 17 8.68 -19.35 -2.09
C TYR A 17 8.15 -20.45 -3.03
N GLN A 18 7.51 -21.47 -2.48
CA GLN A 18 6.96 -22.58 -3.24
C GLN A 18 5.88 -22.10 -4.22
N THR A 19 5.03 -21.16 -3.79
CA THR A 19 4.04 -20.52 -4.66
C THR A 19 4.70 -19.73 -5.79
N SER A 20 5.76 -18.98 -5.49
CA SER A 20 6.54 -18.25 -6.51
C SER A 20 7.18 -19.19 -7.54
N VAL A 21 7.75 -20.32 -7.10
CA VAL A 21 8.29 -21.37 -7.98
C VAL A 21 7.18 -21.95 -8.87
N ARG A 22 6.04 -22.35 -8.28
CA ARG A 22 4.91 -22.94 -9.00
C ARG A 22 4.34 -22.00 -10.07
N LEU A 23 4.25 -20.71 -9.76
CA LEU A 23 3.70 -19.68 -10.64
C LEU A 23 4.74 -19.06 -11.57
N HIS A 24 6.01 -19.47 -11.48
CA HIS A 24 7.13 -18.88 -12.21
C HIS A 24 7.22 -17.34 -12.03
N ASP A 25 6.84 -16.83 -10.85
CA ASP A 25 6.83 -15.41 -10.53
C ASP A 25 7.64 -15.14 -9.25
N PHE A 26 8.84 -14.59 -9.42
CA PHE A 26 9.76 -14.23 -8.35
C PHE A 26 9.76 -12.73 -8.01
N SER A 27 8.75 -11.97 -8.44
CA SER A 27 8.66 -10.52 -8.23
C SER A 27 8.73 -10.10 -6.75
N THR A 28 8.29 -10.95 -5.81
CA THR A 28 8.39 -10.73 -4.36
C THR A 28 9.80 -10.93 -3.80
N TYR A 29 10.69 -11.59 -4.56
CA TYR A 29 12.00 -11.97 -4.07
C TYR A 29 13.08 -10.90 -4.24
N GLY A 30 12.89 -9.98 -5.19
CA GLY A 30 13.82 -8.89 -5.50
C GLY A 30 15.20 -9.38 -5.95
N THR A 31 15.90 -8.57 -6.73
CA THR A 31 17.29 -8.84 -7.16
C THR A 31 18.33 -8.68 -6.03
N GLU A 32 17.95 -8.09 -4.89
CA GLU A 32 18.86 -7.79 -3.77
C GLU A 32 19.00 -8.93 -2.75
N GLY A 33 19.11 -10.17 -3.21
CA GLY A 33 19.32 -11.33 -2.35
C GLY A 33 20.74 -11.49 -1.80
N GLY A 34 21.67 -10.60 -2.17
CA GLY A 34 23.08 -10.69 -1.77
C GLY A 34 23.76 -12.00 -2.18
N GLY A 35 23.23 -12.70 -3.19
CA GLY A 35 23.74 -14.00 -3.66
C GLY A 35 23.33 -15.22 -2.81
N LEU A 36 22.55 -15.05 -1.73
CA LEU A 36 22.17 -16.19 -0.89
C LEU A 36 21.01 -17.01 -1.50
N PRO A 37 21.06 -18.35 -1.41
CA PRO A 37 19.93 -19.19 -1.77
C PRO A 37 18.66 -18.80 -1.00
N PRO A 38 17.47 -18.80 -1.64
CA PRO A 38 16.22 -18.40 -1.00
C PRO A 38 15.89 -19.15 0.30
N THR A 39 16.20 -20.45 0.36
CA THR A 39 15.97 -21.31 1.54
C THR A 39 16.81 -20.87 2.74
N LEU A 40 18.12 -20.67 2.52
CA LEU A 40 19.04 -20.18 3.54
C LEU A 40 18.62 -18.78 4.01
N ARG A 41 18.30 -17.88 3.08
CA ARG A 41 17.82 -16.54 3.41
C ARG A 41 16.52 -16.57 4.23
N ASN A 42 15.54 -17.40 3.86
CA ASN A 42 14.30 -17.56 4.60
C ASN A 42 14.54 -18.09 6.02
N TRP A 43 15.43 -19.09 6.18
CA TRP A 43 15.82 -19.60 7.48
C TRP A 43 16.47 -18.52 8.34
N MET A 44 17.43 -17.78 7.77
CA MET A 44 18.12 -16.70 8.48
C MET A 44 17.15 -15.59 8.94
N HIS A 45 16.14 -15.24 8.11
CA HIS A 45 15.10 -14.30 8.51
C HIS A 45 14.23 -14.84 9.65
N ALA A 46 13.82 -16.12 9.57
CA ALA A 46 12.95 -16.73 10.57
C ALA A 46 13.63 -16.91 11.94
N THR A 47 14.92 -17.24 11.95
CA THR A 47 15.70 -17.41 13.18
C THR A 47 16.25 -16.10 13.73
N ARG A 48 15.93 -14.95 13.09
CA ARG A 48 16.50 -13.63 13.39
C ARG A 48 18.03 -13.69 13.45
N PHE A 49 18.63 -14.44 12.52
CA PHE A 49 20.04 -14.83 12.57
C PHE A 49 20.93 -13.58 12.66
N PRO A 50 21.77 -13.45 13.71
CA PRO A 50 22.42 -12.19 14.03
C PRO A 50 23.23 -11.56 12.88
N PRO A 51 23.95 -12.31 12.03
CA PRO A 51 24.66 -11.76 10.86
C PRO A 51 23.80 -10.98 9.84
N LEU A 52 22.53 -11.33 9.62
CA LEU A 52 21.63 -10.52 8.76
C LEU A 52 21.38 -9.12 9.35
N HIS A 53 21.33 -9.05 10.67
CA HIS A 53 21.15 -7.81 11.42
C HIS A 53 22.48 -7.15 11.74
N PHE A 54 23.60 -7.89 11.72
CA PHE A 54 24.93 -7.38 12.04
C PHE A 54 25.39 -6.36 11.01
N ALA A 55 25.15 -6.60 9.72
CA ALA A 55 25.38 -5.57 8.70
C ALA A 55 24.55 -4.30 8.97
N SER A 56 23.33 -4.44 9.49
CA SER A 56 22.48 -3.31 9.92
C SER A 56 22.99 -2.65 11.21
N LEU A 57 23.58 -3.39 12.14
CA LEU A 57 24.23 -2.87 13.36
C LEU A 57 25.52 -2.11 13.04
N VAL A 58 26.34 -2.65 12.14
CA VAL A 58 27.58 -2.02 11.64
C VAL A 58 27.24 -0.77 10.84
N LYS A 59 26.28 -0.83 9.91
CA LYS A 59 25.77 0.36 9.20
C LYS A 59 25.09 1.35 10.14
N GLY A 60 24.49 0.87 11.22
CA GLY A 60 23.94 1.68 12.31
C GLY A 60 25.00 2.29 13.23
N ARG A 61 26.28 2.16 12.90
CA ARG A 61 27.44 2.64 13.66
C ARG A 61 27.34 2.26 15.13
N LEU A 62 27.04 0.99 15.42
CA LEU A 62 27.05 0.37 16.76
C LEU A 62 26.60 1.35 17.87
N PHE A 63 25.30 1.37 18.16
CA PHE A 63 24.64 2.24 19.15
C PHE A 63 24.43 3.71 18.76
N ALA A 64 25.05 4.25 17.70
CA ALA A 64 24.82 5.64 17.29
C ALA A 64 23.34 5.94 16.96
N ARG A 65 22.60 4.93 16.46
CA ARG A 65 21.17 5.06 16.14
C ARG A 65 20.24 4.60 17.27
N TYR A 66 20.77 4.13 18.41
CA TYR A 66 19.94 3.62 19.51
C TYR A 66 18.95 4.68 19.97
N TRP A 67 19.44 5.87 20.30
CA TRP A 67 18.60 6.99 20.76
C TRP A 67 17.62 7.49 19.71
N ASP A 68 17.98 7.44 18.43
CA ASP A 68 17.07 7.82 17.35
C ASP A 68 15.97 6.77 17.18
N ASN A 69 16.31 5.49 17.30
CA ASN A 69 15.36 4.39 17.23
C ASN A 69 14.42 4.38 18.43
N GLU A 70 14.93 4.66 19.64
CA GLU A 70 14.13 4.76 20.86
C GLU A 70 13.17 5.96 20.76
N ARG A 71 13.67 7.15 20.36
CA ARG A 71 12.80 8.31 20.10
C ARG A 71 11.78 8.06 18.99
N PHE A 72 12.14 7.29 17.97
CA PHE A 72 11.21 6.87 16.92
C PHE A 72 10.15 5.90 17.46
N PHE A 73 10.56 4.93 18.27
CA PHE A 73 9.67 3.96 18.90
C PHE A 73 8.67 4.63 19.85
N GLU A 74 9.13 5.50 20.74
CA GLU A 74 8.26 6.27 21.64
C GLU A 74 7.25 7.13 20.87
N ARG A 75 7.69 7.81 19.81
CA ARG A 75 6.78 8.56 18.93
C ARG A 75 5.77 7.64 18.25
N ALA A 76 6.21 6.51 17.72
CA ALA A 76 5.30 5.53 17.12
C ALA A 76 4.28 5.01 18.15
N LEU A 77 4.65 4.81 19.42
CA LEU A 77 3.70 4.43 20.46
C LEU A 77 2.69 5.56 20.76
N MET A 78 3.16 6.80 20.90
CA MET A 78 2.30 7.98 21.10
C MET A 78 1.32 8.18 19.94
N ASP A 79 1.77 7.93 18.71
CA ASP A 79 1.00 8.02 17.47
C ASP A 79 0.24 6.71 17.16
N ARG A 80 0.16 5.76 18.11
CA ARG A 80 -0.56 4.48 18.00
C ARG A 80 -0.17 3.63 16.79
N GLY A 81 1.12 3.65 16.46
CA GLY A 81 1.74 2.94 15.35
C GLY A 81 1.69 3.70 14.03
N HIS A 82 1.16 4.92 13.99
CA HIS A 82 1.14 5.74 12.79
C HIS A 82 2.49 6.37 12.49
N TYR A 83 2.81 6.51 11.19
CA TYR A 83 4.02 7.16 10.71
C TYR A 83 3.78 7.78 9.32
N PHE A 84 4.26 9.02 9.12
CA PHE A 84 4.22 9.70 7.83
C PHE A 84 5.50 9.46 7.04
N TRP A 85 5.38 8.94 5.81
CA TRP A 85 6.50 8.79 4.89
C TRP A 85 6.80 10.07 4.10
N GLY A 86 5.76 10.74 3.58
CA GLY A 86 5.86 12.02 2.89
C GLY A 86 5.36 13.15 3.79
N THR A 87 6.24 14.05 4.22
CA THR A 87 5.87 15.18 5.09
C THR A 87 5.98 16.54 4.40
N ALA A 88 6.35 16.58 3.11
CA ALA A 88 6.31 17.82 2.35
C ALA A 88 4.86 18.31 2.20
N ALA A 89 4.68 19.63 2.09
CA ALA A 89 3.36 20.23 1.94
C ALA A 89 2.69 19.90 0.60
N THR A 90 3.46 19.53 -0.42
CA THR A 90 2.97 19.16 -1.76
C THR A 90 4.00 18.27 -2.45
N SER A 91 3.53 17.46 -3.39
CA SER A 91 4.38 16.67 -4.31
C SER A 91 3.63 16.42 -5.61
N ASP A 92 4.10 17.06 -6.67
CA ASP A 92 3.65 16.97 -8.07
C ASP A 92 4.53 16.02 -8.90
N VAL A 93 5.44 15.30 -8.24
CA VAL A 93 6.37 14.41 -8.93
C VAL A 93 5.62 13.25 -9.56
N VAL A 94 5.72 13.12 -10.89
CA VAL A 94 5.23 11.95 -11.64
C VAL A 94 6.03 10.72 -11.25
N THR A 95 5.36 9.69 -10.74
CA THR A 95 6.01 8.48 -10.25
C THR A 95 6.09 7.39 -11.31
N LYS A 96 6.81 6.30 -11.00
CA LYS A 96 7.01 5.16 -11.92
C LYS A 96 5.70 4.48 -12.34
N GLU A 97 4.65 4.63 -11.55
CA GLU A 97 3.32 4.10 -11.83
C GLU A 97 2.77 4.68 -13.15
N ALA A 98 3.09 5.93 -13.49
CA ALA A 98 2.73 6.54 -14.77
C ALA A 98 3.51 5.95 -15.97
N GLN A 99 4.59 5.22 -15.73
CA GLN A 99 5.38 4.60 -16.79
C GLN A 99 4.85 3.21 -17.19
N ILE A 100 3.83 2.70 -16.49
CA ILE A 100 3.19 1.42 -16.81
C ILE A 100 2.49 1.57 -18.16
N ARG A 101 2.83 0.68 -19.10
CA ARG A 101 2.25 0.66 -20.46
C ARG A 101 1.12 -0.34 -20.65
N ALA A 102 1.05 -1.33 -19.78
CA ALA A 102 0.02 -2.36 -19.80
C ALA A 102 -0.19 -2.85 -18.36
N PHE A 103 -1.44 -3.05 -17.95
CA PHE A 103 -1.73 -3.59 -16.63
C PHE A 103 -1.36 -5.09 -16.61
N ARG A 104 -0.44 -5.45 -15.72
CA ARG A 104 -0.05 -6.84 -15.48
C ARG A 104 0.06 -7.08 -13.99
N ILE A 105 -0.87 -7.86 -13.45
CA ILE A 105 -0.77 -8.30 -12.06
C ILE A 105 0.33 -9.35 -11.92
N SER A 106 1.08 -9.28 -10.82
CA SER A 106 2.00 -10.35 -10.43
C SER A 106 1.18 -11.61 -10.08
N PRO A 107 1.42 -12.77 -10.73
CA PRO A 107 0.76 -14.02 -10.37
C PRO A 107 0.82 -14.37 -8.88
N VAL A 108 1.95 -14.13 -8.20
CA VAL A 108 2.04 -14.42 -6.75
C VAL A 108 1.19 -13.46 -5.93
N VAL A 109 1.12 -12.17 -6.30
CA VAL A 109 0.25 -11.20 -5.62
C VAL A 109 -1.23 -11.57 -5.84
N ASP A 110 -1.61 -11.88 -7.07
CA ASP A 110 -2.98 -12.31 -7.42
C ASP A 110 -3.40 -13.56 -6.65
N HIS A 111 -2.50 -14.54 -6.53
CA HIS A 111 -2.73 -15.77 -5.77
C HIS A 111 -3.12 -15.49 -4.31
N TYR A 112 -2.34 -14.67 -3.60
CA TYR A 112 -2.62 -14.37 -2.20
C TYR A 112 -3.80 -13.41 -2.02
N PHE A 113 -4.03 -12.50 -2.96
CA PHE A 113 -5.21 -11.65 -2.95
C PHE A 113 -6.49 -12.50 -3.06
N LYS A 114 -6.54 -13.40 -4.04
CA LYS A 114 -7.62 -14.37 -4.21
C LYS A 114 -7.81 -15.27 -2.98
N ALA A 115 -6.72 -15.80 -2.41
CA ALA A 115 -6.79 -16.65 -1.22
C ALA A 115 -7.35 -15.90 0.00
N SER A 116 -6.97 -14.63 0.17
CA SER A 116 -7.49 -13.77 1.24
C SER A 116 -8.98 -13.50 1.08
N LEU A 117 -9.43 -13.16 -0.13
CA LEU A 117 -10.85 -12.95 -0.42
C LEU A 117 -11.68 -14.22 -0.22
N ALA A 118 -11.18 -15.38 -0.68
CA ALA A 118 -11.83 -16.67 -0.46
C ALA A 118 -11.98 -16.97 1.03
N LEU A 119 -10.92 -16.78 1.83
CA LEU A 119 -10.99 -16.98 3.28
C LEU A 119 -12.05 -16.08 3.94
N LEU A 120 -12.12 -14.80 3.57
CA LEU A 120 -13.12 -13.88 4.11
C LEU A 120 -14.54 -14.31 3.71
N HIS A 121 -14.73 -14.68 2.45
CA HIS A 121 -16.00 -15.19 1.93
C HIS A 121 -16.47 -16.44 2.67
N ASP A 122 -15.62 -17.46 2.79
CA ASP A 122 -15.95 -18.74 3.42
C ASP A 122 -16.26 -18.60 4.92
N ARG A 123 -15.82 -17.49 5.53
CA ARG A 123 -16.12 -17.14 6.93
C ARG A 123 -17.27 -16.16 7.08
N GLY A 124 -17.94 -15.77 5.99
CA GLY A 124 -19.03 -14.80 6.01
C GLY A 124 -18.60 -13.41 6.48
N ILE A 125 -17.32 -13.06 6.34
CA ILE A 125 -16.79 -11.75 6.75
C ILE A 125 -16.96 -10.77 5.59
N ALA A 126 -17.68 -9.68 5.81
CA ALA A 126 -17.78 -8.60 4.85
C ALA A 126 -16.40 -7.95 4.63
N ALA A 127 -16.02 -7.78 3.37
CA ALA A 127 -14.75 -7.22 2.96
C ALA A 127 -14.97 -5.89 2.24
N VAL A 128 -14.14 -4.91 2.54
CA VAL A 128 -14.09 -3.63 1.84
C VAL A 128 -12.71 -3.48 1.22
N PHE A 129 -12.67 -3.24 -0.09
CA PHE A 129 -11.47 -2.81 -0.78
C PHE A 129 -11.52 -1.31 -1.02
N VAL A 130 -10.45 -0.62 -0.66
CA VAL A 130 -10.27 0.81 -0.91
C VAL A 130 -8.92 1.03 -1.57
N MET A 131 -8.91 1.81 -2.65
CA MET A 131 -7.68 2.28 -3.28
C MET A 131 -7.26 3.61 -2.67
N ALA A 132 -6.02 3.70 -2.23
CA ALA A 132 -5.45 5.00 -1.86
C ALA A 132 -5.26 5.84 -3.14
N PRO A 133 -5.65 7.13 -3.13
CA PRO A 133 -5.46 7.99 -4.28
C PRO A 133 -3.98 8.23 -4.57
N ILE A 134 -3.72 8.62 -5.81
CA ILE A 134 -2.42 9.06 -6.32
C ILE A 134 -2.47 10.57 -6.60
N ASN A 135 -1.31 11.21 -6.73
CA ASN A 135 -1.26 12.64 -7.04
C ASN A 135 -1.79 12.92 -8.46
N SER A 136 -2.24 14.15 -8.71
CA SER A 136 -2.92 14.53 -9.95
C SER A 136 -1.99 14.40 -11.14
N GLU A 137 -0.71 14.76 -10.99
CA GLU A 137 0.28 14.66 -12.06
C GLU A 137 0.53 13.20 -12.48
N THR A 138 0.73 12.28 -11.52
CA THR A 138 0.87 10.85 -11.85
C THR A 138 -0.44 10.32 -12.43
N GLY A 139 -1.58 10.66 -11.84
CA GLY A 139 -2.89 10.18 -12.30
C GLY A 139 -3.22 10.59 -13.73
N SER A 140 -2.80 11.79 -14.14
CA SER A 140 -2.99 12.31 -15.50
C SER A 140 -2.02 11.71 -16.51
N ALA A 141 -0.84 11.26 -16.05
CA ALA A 141 0.17 10.65 -16.88
C ALA A 141 -0.03 9.13 -17.10
N ILE A 142 -0.93 8.49 -16.34
CA ILE A 142 -1.25 7.06 -16.52
C ILE A 142 -2.06 6.85 -17.80
N ASP A 143 -1.65 5.85 -18.58
CA ASP A 143 -2.35 5.44 -19.79
C ASP A 143 -3.82 5.04 -19.47
N PRO A 144 -4.83 5.62 -20.16
CA PRO A 144 -6.23 5.26 -19.97
C PRO A 144 -6.53 3.76 -20.13
N ALA A 145 -5.79 3.06 -21.01
CA ALA A 145 -5.95 1.62 -21.19
C ALA A 145 -5.54 0.85 -19.92
N VAL A 146 -4.43 1.25 -19.28
CA VAL A 146 -3.97 0.65 -18.01
C VAL A 146 -5.01 0.85 -16.91
N ARG A 147 -5.60 2.05 -16.82
CA ARG A 147 -6.68 2.36 -15.87
C ARG A 147 -7.91 1.47 -16.12
N ALA A 148 -8.33 1.31 -17.37
CA ALA A 148 -9.47 0.48 -17.72
C ALA A 148 -9.24 -1.01 -17.45
N GLU A 149 -8.05 -1.52 -17.76
CA GLU A 149 -7.66 -2.92 -17.48
C GLU A 149 -7.63 -3.20 -15.98
N PHE A 150 -7.06 -2.28 -15.18
CA PHE A 150 -7.03 -2.40 -13.74
C PHE A 150 -8.45 -2.40 -13.13
N ALA A 151 -9.30 -1.49 -13.58
CA ALA A 151 -10.71 -1.43 -13.19
C ALA A 151 -11.46 -2.75 -13.53
N SER A 152 -11.20 -3.31 -14.72
CA SER A 152 -11.78 -4.59 -15.15
C SER A 152 -11.33 -5.74 -14.24
N TYR A 153 -10.05 -5.76 -13.87
CA TYR A 153 -9.49 -6.72 -12.92
C TYR A 153 -10.19 -6.66 -11.56
N LEU A 154 -10.42 -5.46 -10.99
CA LEU A 154 -11.14 -5.33 -9.72
C LEU A 154 -12.60 -5.77 -9.81
N ARG A 155 -13.30 -5.40 -10.89
CA ARG A 155 -14.70 -5.80 -11.12
C ARG A 155 -14.87 -7.32 -11.22
N ALA A 156 -13.90 -8.03 -11.82
CA ALA A 156 -13.93 -9.49 -11.88
C ALA A 156 -13.91 -10.12 -10.48
N TYR A 157 -13.18 -9.53 -9.52
CA TYR A 157 -13.20 -9.97 -8.12
C TYR A 157 -14.51 -9.62 -7.41
N ALA A 158 -15.07 -8.44 -7.65
CA ALA A 158 -16.38 -8.06 -7.10
C ALA A 158 -17.47 -9.05 -7.52
N ALA A 159 -17.50 -9.44 -8.79
CA ALA A 159 -18.47 -10.39 -9.32
C ALA A 159 -18.32 -11.80 -8.73
N ARG A 160 -17.09 -12.19 -8.37
CA ARG A 160 -16.78 -13.52 -7.82
C ARG A 160 -17.04 -13.63 -6.32
N TYR A 161 -16.88 -12.53 -5.58
CA TYR A 161 -16.96 -12.50 -4.12
C TYR A 161 -18.04 -11.51 -3.69
N PRO A 162 -19.31 -11.94 -3.50
CA PRO A 162 -20.42 -11.02 -3.22
C PRO A 162 -20.32 -10.32 -1.85
N ASN A 163 -19.46 -10.83 -0.94
CA ASN A 163 -19.14 -10.18 0.32
C ASN A 163 -18.06 -9.08 0.19
N LEU A 164 -17.50 -8.87 -1.00
CA LEU A 164 -16.50 -7.84 -1.29
C LEU A 164 -17.17 -6.59 -1.88
N ARG A 165 -16.99 -5.46 -1.22
CA ARG A 165 -17.40 -4.14 -1.71
C ARG A 165 -16.19 -3.29 -2.05
N PHE A 166 -16.19 -2.70 -3.24
CA PHE A 166 -15.24 -1.66 -3.63
C PHE A 166 -15.80 -0.30 -3.21
N ILE A 167 -14.96 0.54 -2.62
CA ILE A 167 -15.33 1.89 -2.18
C ILE A 167 -14.43 2.92 -2.85
N GLY A 168 -15.07 3.94 -3.43
CA GLY A 168 -14.41 5.00 -4.19
C GLY A 168 -14.16 4.63 -5.65
N GLU A 169 -13.39 5.45 -6.35
CA GLU A 169 -12.95 5.17 -7.72
C GLU A 169 -11.87 4.07 -7.75
N ASP A 170 -11.74 3.39 -8.88
CA ASP A 170 -10.76 2.31 -9.06
C ASP A 170 -9.31 2.82 -8.91
N LEU A 171 -9.03 4.05 -9.37
CA LEU A 171 -7.69 4.67 -9.31
C LEU A 171 -7.81 6.19 -9.09
N PRO A 172 -8.22 6.63 -7.90
CA PRO A 172 -8.55 8.03 -7.66
C PRO A 172 -7.31 8.92 -7.77
N ALA A 173 -7.45 10.07 -8.42
CA ALA A 173 -6.39 11.07 -8.50
C ALA A 173 -6.80 12.29 -7.67
N TRP A 174 -5.95 12.68 -6.71
CA TRP A 174 -6.17 13.80 -5.82
C TRP A 174 -5.17 14.93 -6.09
N PRO A 175 -5.50 16.19 -5.75
CA PRO A 175 -4.57 17.31 -5.90
C PRO A 175 -3.22 17.06 -5.23
N ASP A 176 -2.14 17.47 -5.90
CA ASP A 176 -0.75 17.25 -5.45
C ASP A 176 -0.45 17.79 -4.04
N ARG A 177 -1.21 18.80 -3.59
CA ARG A 177 -1.14 19.37 -2.23
C ARG A 177 -1.45 18.37 -1.11
N PHE A 178 -1.96 17.19 -1.42
CA PHE A 178 -2.24 16.13 -0.45
C PHE A 178 -1.15 15.05 -0.40
N PHE A 179 -0.07 15.21 -1.17
CA PHE A 179 1.04 14.27 -1.24
C PHE A 179 2.33 14.92 -0.75
N GLY A 180 3.19 14.11 -0.11
CA GLY A 180 4.38 14.62 0.58
C GLY A 180 5.70 14.07 0.08
N ASP A 181 5.68 13.14 -0.88
CA ASP A 181 6.89 12.58 -1.48
C ASP A 181 6.70 12.06 -2.91
N ARG A 182 7.79 11.58 -3.50
CA ARG A 182 7.87 11.00 -4.85
C ARG A 182 7.38 9.54 -4.95
N LEU A 183 6.81 8.99 -3.87
CA LEU A 183 6.36 7.60 -3.76
C LEU A 183 4.83 7.51 -3.55
N LEU A 184 4.12 8.59 -3.85
CA LEU A 184 2.65 8.70 -3.74
C LEU A 184 2.14 8.59 -2.29
N HIS A 185 2.99 8.83 -1.28
CA HIS A 185 2.48 8.89 0.08
C HIS A 185 1.80 10.23 0.33
N MET A 186 0.60 10.16 0.90
CA MET A 186 -0.10 11.34 1.38
C MET A 186 0.73 12.08 2.43
N ASN A 187 0.64 13.41 2.40
CA ASN A 187 1.08 14.23 3.51
C ASN A 187 0.05 14.23 4.65
N PRO A 188 0.36 14.82 5.82
CA PRO A 188 -0.56 14.81 6.96
C PRO A 188 -1.96 15.34 6.63
N ALA A 189 -2.08 16.42 5.85
CA ALA A 189 -3.37 16.97 5.47
C ALA A 189 -4.17 16.02 4.56
N GLY A 190 -3.51 15.36 3.60
CA GLY A 190 -4.12 14.35 2.74
C GLY A 190 -4.59 13.13 3.52
N ALA A 191 -3.75 12.61 4.41
CA ALA A 191 -4.04 11.45 5.23
C ALA A 191 -5.21 11.71 6.20
N GLU A 192 -5.27 12.89 6.81
CA GLU A 192 -6.39 13.29 7.67
C GLU A 192 -7.70 13.37 6.87
N LEU A 193 -7.69 14.05 5.72
CA LEU A 193 -8.87 14.18 4.86
C LEU A 193 -9.37 12.80 4.39
N PHE A 194 -8.46 11.94 3.92
CA PHE A 194 -8.79 10.57 3.50
C PHE A 194 -9.37 9.76 4.63
N SER A 195 -8.74 9.78 5.81
CA SER A 195 -9.21 9.04 6.97
C SER A 195 -10.60 9.49 7.40
N ARG A 196 -10.86 10.81 7.44
CA ARG A 196 -12.19 11.35 7.76
C ARG A 196 -13.26 10.92 6.76
N ARG A 197 -12.96 10.96 5.46
CA ARG A 197 -13.89 10.52 4.41
C ARG A 197 -14.13 9.02 4.44
N LEU A 198 -13.07 8.23 4.59
CA LEU A 198 -13.19 6.78 4.70
C LEU A 198 -14.00 6.38 5.93
N ALA A 199 -13.78 7.02 7.08
CA ALA A 199 -14.56 6.78 8.29
C ALA A 199 -16.06 7.04 8.05
N ALA A 200 -16.42 8.13 7.37
CA ALA A 200 -17.81 8.41 7.01
C ALA A 200 -18.41 7.33 6.07
N CYS A 201 -17.61 6.76 5.17
CA CYS A 201 -18.06 5.70 4.26
C CYS A 201 -18.18 4.30 4.89
N LEU A 202 -17.46 4.08 5.98
CA LEU A 202 -17.50 2.83 6.75
C LEU A 202 -18.60 2.85 7.83
N ASP A 203 -19.16 4.02 8.14
CA ASP A 203 -20.27 4.17 9.07
C ASP A 203 -21.54 3.49 8.51
N GLN A 204 -21.85 2.32 9.06
CA GLN A 204 -22.94 1.44 8.64
C GLN A 204 -24.33 2.03 8.88
N SER A 205 -24.45 3.08 9.71
CA SER A 205 -25.71 3.82 9.88
C SER A 205 -26.13 4.61 8.64
N ARG A 206 -25.25 4.70 7.63
CA ARG A 206 -25.43 5.47 6.39
C ARG A 206 -25.31 4.62 5.13
N ALA A 207 -25.70 3.34 5.20
CA ALA A 207 -25.47 2.32 4.17
C ALA A 207 -25.95 2.67 2.74
N GLU A 208 -26.80 3.69 2.57
CA GLU A 208 -27.30 4.16 1.28
C GLU A 208 -26.52 5.36 0.70
N GLN A 209 -25.57 5.93 1.43
CA GLN A 209 -24.81 7.09 0.97
C GLN A 209 -23.72 6.65 -0.02
N ILE A 210 -23.74 7.22 -1.23
CA ILE A 210 -22.65 7.08 -2.20
C ILE A 210 -21.35 7.49 -1.50
N CYS A 211 -20.41 6.55 -1.37
CA CYS A 211 -19.12 6.88 -0.80
C CYS A 211 -18.27 7.62 -1.83
N ASP A 212 -18.19 8.93 -1.66
CA ASP A 212 -17.26 9.78 -2.39
C ASP A 212 -16.02 10.07 -1.53
N LEU A 213 -14.94 9.36 -1.85
CA LEU A 213 -13.65 9.61 -1.25
C LEU A 213 -12.97 10.86 -1.86
N ASN A 214 -13.38 11.35 -3.03
CA ASN A 214 -12.67 12.43 -3.68
C ASN A 214 -12.79 13.76 -2.93
N PRO A 215 -11.73 14.58 -2.90
CA PRO A 215 -11.81 15.93 -2.42
C PRO A 215 -12.79 16.67 -3.32
N GLN A 216 -13.85 17.21 -2.71
CA GLN A 216 -14.76 18.12 -3.40
C GLN A 216 -13.94 19.30 -3.94
N PRO A 217 -14.22 19.79 -5.16
CA PRO A 217 -13.58 21.01 -5.62
C PRO A 217 -13.86 22.10 -4.60
N GLU A 218 -12.82 22.77 -4.13
CA GLU A 218 -13.00 23.97 -3.32
C GLU A 218 -13.81 24.94 -4.16
N ILE A 219 -15.06 25.19 -3.76
CA ILE A 219 -15.85 26.28 -4.30
C ILE A 219 -15.05 27.52 -3.96
N ARG A 220 -14.31 28.05 -4.93
CA ARG A 220 -13.70 29.37 -4.82
C ARG A 220 -14.87 30.32 -4.74
N VAL A 221 -15.29 30.66 -3.52
CA VAL A 221 -16.16 31.80 -3.27
C VAL A 221 -15.33 33.00 -3.67
N GLY A 222 -15.48 33.42 -4.93
CA GLY A 222 -14.84 34.60 -5.43
C GLY A 222 -15.32 35.78 -4.60
N TYR A 223 -14.47 36.29 -3.72
CA TYR A 223 -14.62 37.66 -3.28
C TYR A 223 -14.36 38.53 -4.50
N GLN A 224 -15.44 38.94 -5.18
CA GLN A 224 -15.40 40.09 -6.06
C GLN A 224 -15.09 41.30 -5.16
N THR A 225 -13.83 41.73 -5.17
CA THR A 225 -13.50 43.08 -4.74
C THR A 225 -13.84 44.00 -5.89
N GLU A 226 -14.95 44.72 -5.76
CA GLU A 226 -15.24 45.94 -6.52
C GLU A 226 -14.26 47.06 -6.15
#